data_AF-A0A6I0EII7-F1
#
_entry.id   AF-A0A6I0EII7-F1
#
_cell.length_a   1.000
_cell.length_b   1.000
_cell.length_c   1.000
_cell.angle_alpha   90.00
_cell.angle_beta   90.00
_cell.angle_gamma   90.00
#
_symmetry.space_group_name_H-M   'P 1'
#
loop_
_entity.id
_entity.type
_entity.pdbx_description
1 polymer ?
#
loop_
_entity_poly.entity_id
_entity_poly.type
_entity_poly.pdbx_seq_one_letter_code
_entity_poly.pdbx_strand_id
1 'polypeptide(L)'
;MSLLTPPDRDAAHAVIAGVEEMCRRRRVEVPDCLRRSIYHVLAEELLTNAGLLALEPADVVRATIYNGSLAVLFGGEFACFRDTPWVLRHAAMGYPSDPAGFLRGVIELVETLGHDPEFACFGETPWVLRHAAVNHRSDPARFLRAVIGQVGALSQDPEFAALRDTPWVLQSAAINHPSDPAAFLRGVTARIHALMQEPEFVSLRDTPWVLRYAAIGYSDPAVFLRGVIEQIGVLGDDPEFACFKDAPWVLRCAAIGHRSNPSAFLRSVVRRVDALRNDPEFACFRETPWLLQYAAIYYSSDVGGYLRRVTAQVNALLRSPEFKSLKGTPWILWRAVIGYPSDPIGYLRGVDRTVTQLTYDPEFACFKEMPGLLRYAAAGYRSDARTYLRRRARPTGPVGDKRPSSAGNRGRSKKRPRR
;
A
#
# COMPACT_ATOMS: atom_id res chain seq x y z
N MET A 1 -11.65 0.54 -46.55
CA MET A 1 -12.73 0.32 -45.54
C MET A 1 -12.84 -1.13 -45.06
N SER A 2 -11.81 -1.99 -45.18
CA SER A 2 -11.94 -3.42 -44.84
C SER A 2 -11.07 -3.90 -43.65
N LEU A 3 -10.69 -2.99 -42.74
CA LEU A 3 -9.85 -3.32 -41.57
C LEU A 3 -10.42 -2.84 -40.23
N LEU A 4 -11.63 -2.31 -40.19
CA LEU A 4 -12.28 -1.82 -38.97
C LEU A 4 -13.21 -2.89 -38.41
N THR A 5 -13.12 -3.13 -37.10
CA THR A 5 -14.02 -4.03 -36.38
C THR A 5 -15.45 -3.45 -36.40
N PRO A 6 -16.49 -4.27 -36.19
CA PRO A 6 -17.88 -3.77 -36.19
C PRO A 6 -18.12 -2.52 -35.32
N PRO A 7 -17.67 -2.44 -34.04
CA PRO A 7 -17.85 -1.24 -33.23
C PRO A 7 -17.11 -0.01 -33.79
N ASP A 8 -15.95 -0.20 -34.43
CA ASP A 8 -15.22 0.89 -35.08
C ASP A 8 -15.98 1.47 -36.29
N ARG A 9 -16.77 0.64 -36.98
CA ARG A 9 -17.60 1.10 -38.11
C ARG A 9 -18.75 1.99 -37.65
N ASP A 10 -19.41 1.62 -36.56
CA ASP A 10 -20.51 2.40 -36.01
C ASP A 10 -20.02 3.75 -35.47
N ALA A 11 -18.87 3.77 -34.81
CA ALA A 11 -18.22 5.00 -34.36
C ALA A 11 -17.77 5.88 -35.52
N ALA A 12 -17.19 5.29 -36.59
CA ALA A 12 -16.83 6.03 -37.80
C ALA A 12 -18.05 6.65 -38.49
N HIS A 13 -19.17 5.92 -38.56
CA HIS A 13 -20.43 6.46 -39.09
C HIS A 13 -20.96 7.61 -38.23
N ALA A 14 -20.86 7.51 -36.90
CA ALA A 14 -21.25 8.58 -35.98
C ALA A 14 -20.39 9.84 -36.15
N VAL A 15 -19.07 9.71 -36.34
CA VAL A 15 -18.18 10.84 -36.65
C VAL A 15 -18.56 11.50 -37.97
N ILE A 16 -18.76 10.70 -39.01
CA ILE A 16 -19.16 11.20 -40.34
C ILE A 16 -20.47 11.97 -40.25
N ALA A 17 -21.50 11.39 -39.61
CA ALA A 17 -22.80 12.02 -39.41
C ALA A 17 -22.68 13.33 -38.61
N GLY A 18 -21.85 13.35 -37.57
CA GLY A 18 -21.62 14.54 -36.76
C GLY A 18 -20.95 15.69 -37.54
N VAL A 19 -19.99 15.35 -38.40
CA VAL A 19 -19.29 16.33 -39.27
C VAL A 19 -20.22 16.87 -40.33
N GLU A 20 -20.98 16.01 -41.01
CA GLU A 20 -22.01 16.42 -41.98
C GLU A 20 -23.04 17.36 -41.34
N GLU A 21 -23.52 17.02 -40.14
CA GLU A 21 -24.46 17.85 -39.39
C GLU A 21 -23.84 19.22 -38.99
N MET A 22 -22.55 19.26 -38.64
CA MET A 22 -21.84 20.50 -38.39
C MET A 22 -21.68 21.37 -39.64
N CYS A 23 -21.25 20.77 -40.74
CA CYS A 23 -21.13 21.43 -42.04
C CYS A 23 -22.49 22.02 -42.47
N ARG A 24 -23.57 21.25 -42.33
CA ARG A 24 -24.94 21.70 -42.59
C ARG A 24 -25.33 22.91 -41.75
N ARG A 25 -25.10 22.89 -40.42
CA ARG A 25 -25.41 24.02 -39.52
C ARG A 25 -24.63 25.28 -39.86
N ARG A 26 -23.37 25.12 -40.28
CA ARG A 26 -22.48 26.23 -40.63
C ARG A 26 -22.58 26.68 -42.09
N ARG A 27 -23.45 26.04 -42.89
CA ARG A 27 -23.59 26.28 -44.34
C ARG A 27 -22.26 26.15 -45.09
N VAL A 28 -21.44 25.18 -44.67
CA VAL A 28 -20.19 24.82 -45.34
C VAL A 28 -20.47 23.63 -46.24
N GLU A 29 -20.25 23.78 -47.54
CA GLU A 29 -20.38 22.71 -48.51
C GLU A 29 -19.04 22.00 -48.67
N VAL A 30 -19.00 20.69 -48.39
CA VAL A 30 -17.79 19.87 -48.54
C VAL A 30 -17.80 19.24 -49.93
N PRO A 31 -16.84 19.55 -50.82
CA PRO A 31 -16.77 18.95 -52.15
C PRO A 31 -16.69 17.42 -52.09
N ASP A 32 -17.43 16.75 -52.98
CA ASP A 32 -17.48 15.27 -53.04
C ASP A 32 -16.10 14.63 -53.15
N CYS A 33 -15.19 15.27 -53.89
CA CYS A 33 -13.82 14.80 -54.08
C CYS A 33 -12.97 14.85 -52.81
N LEU A 34 -13.29 15.74 -51.85
CA LEU A 34 -12.58 15.88 -50.58
C LEU A 34 -13.23 15.10 -49.45
N ARG A 35 -14.53 14.84 -49.55
CA ARG A 35 -15.35 14.20 -48.51
C ARG A 35 -14.74 12.90 -48.02
N ARG A 36 -14.32 12.02 -48.93
CA ARG A 36 -13.68 10.73 -48.59
C ARG A 36 -12.38 10.90 -47.80
N SER A 37 -11.53 11.84 -48.19
CA SER A 37 -10.25 12.09 -47.53
C SER A 37 -10.44 12.71 -46.16
N ILE A 38 -11.39 13.64 -46.01
CA ILE A 38 -11.75 14.25 -44.73
C ILE A 38 -12.24 13.18 -43.75
N TYR A 39 -13.11 12.27 -44.19
CA TYR A 39 -13.60 11.18 -43.32
C TYR A 39 -12.52 10.18 -42.94
N HIS A 40 -11.57 9.94 -43.83
CA HIS A 40 -10.44 9.09 -43.49
C HIS A 40 -9.58 9.71 -42.38
N VAL A 41 -9.23 11.00 -42.50
CA VAL A 41 -8.43 11.70 -41.49
C VAL A 41 -9.16 11.72 -40.14
N LEU A 42 -10.45 12.04 -40.14
CA LEU A 42 -11.24 12.08 -38.91
C LEU A 42 -11.39 10.72 -38.23
N ALA A 43 -11.48 9.64 -39.01
CA ALA A 43 -11.50 8.28 -38.46
C ALA A 43 -10.16 7.90 -37.83
N GLU A 44 -9.02 8.31 -38.42
CA GLU A 44 -7.71 8.07 -37.82
C GLU A 44 -7.50 8.89 -36.54
N GLU A 45 -7.93 10.15 -36.52
CA GLU A 45 -7.91 10.98 -35.30
C GLU A 45 -8.79 10.37 -34.20
N LEU A 46 -9.96 9.83 -34.55
CA LEU A 46 -10.84 9.15 -33.61
C LEU A 46 -10.15 7.97 -32.93
N LEU A 47 -9.54 7.09 -33.73
CA LEU A 47 -8.82 5.91 -33.23
C LEU A 47 -7.60 6.32 -32.39
N THR A 48 -6.89 7.36 -32.81
CA THR A 48 -5.75 7.90 -32.06
C THR A 48 -6.18 8.44 -30.71
N ASN A 49 -7.24 9.24 -30.66
CA ASN A 49 -7.79 9.81 -29.44
C ASN A 49 -8.32 8.73 -28.48
N ALA A 50 -8.99 7.71 -29.01
CA ALA A 50 -9.46 6.56 -28.24
C ALA A 50 -8.29 5.82 -27.59
N GLY A 51 -7.21 5.60 -28.35
CA GLY A 51 -5.96 5.00 -27.85
C GLY A 51 -5.28 5.83 -26.77
N LEU A 52 -5.16 7.15 -26.98
CA LEU A 52 -4.55 8.07 -26.00
C LEU A 52 -5.29 8.07 -24.66
N LEU A 53 -6.62 8.01 -24.69
CA LEU A 53 -7.45 8.04 -23.49
C LEU A 53 -7.71 6.63 -22.92
N ALA A 54 -7.35 5.57 -23.64
CA ALA A 54 -7.74 4.19 -23.36
C ALA A 54 -9.26 4.06 -23.14
N LEU A 55 -10.03 4.57 -24.10
CA LEU A 55 -11.49 4.56 -24.16
C LEU A 55 -11.95 3.90 -25.47
N GLU A 56 -13.24 3.59 -25.55
CA GLU A 56 -13.83 3.14 -26.81
C GLU A 56 -13.96 4.31 -27.80
N PRO A 57 -13.82 4.09 -29.12
CA PRO A 57 -13.97 5.13 -30.13
C PRO A 57 -15.29 5.90 -30.01
N ALA A 58 -16.37 5.21 -29.63
CA ALA A 58 -17.69 5.82 -29.46
C ALA A 58 -17.71 6.94 -28.39
N ASP A 59 -16.90 6.83 -27.34
CA ASP A 59 -16.90 7.78 -26.22
C ASP A 59 -16.22 9.11 -26.57
N VAL A 60 -15.33 9.10 -27.56
CA VAL A 60 -14.48 10.25 -27.93
C VAL A 60 -14.91 10.94 -29.23
N VAL A 61 -16.01 10.49 -29.84
CA VAL A 61 -16.58 11.07 -31.08
C VAL A 61 -16.76 12.57 -30.96
N ARG A 62 -17.44 13.04 -29.90
CA ARG A 62 -17.74 14.46 -29.72
C ARG A 62 -16.48 15.30 -29.56
N ALA A 63 -15.54 14.87 -28.72
CA ALA A 63 -14.29 15.59 -28.49
C ALA A 63 -13.44 15.65 -29.77
N THR A 64 -13.38 14.56 -30.53
CA THR A 64 -12.66 14.47 -31.81
C THR A 64 -13.25 15.41 -32.85
N ILE A 65 -14.58 15.48 -32.95
CA ILE A 65 -15.26 16.38 -33.88
C ILE A 65 -14.92 17.86 -33.59
N TYR A 66 -14.85 18.25 -32.32
CA TYR A 66 -14.58 19.65 -31.94
C TYR A 66 -13.11 20.04 -32.01
N ASN A 67 -12.19 19.12 -31.70
CA ASN A 67 -10.78 19.46 -31.46
C ASN A 67 -9.81 18.78 -32.43
N GLY A 68 -10.26 17.80 -33.22
CA GLY A 68 -9.35 16.91 -33.96
C GLY A 68 -8.49 16.10 -32.99
N SER A 69 -7.17 16.23 -33.11
CA SER A 69 -6.22 15.52 -32.25
C SER A 69 -6.23 16.02 -30.81
N LEU A 70 -6.39 15.09 -29.85
CA LEU A 70 -6.33 15.39 -28.41
C LEU A 70 -4.92 15.23 -27.82
N ALA A 71 -3.90 14.98 -28.64
CA ALA A 71 -2.51 14.81 -28.19
C ALA A 71 -2.00 16.00 -27.36
N VAL A 72 -2.51 17.21 -27.62
CA VAL A 72 -2.20 18.43 -26.87
C VAL A 72 -2.53 18.32 -25.37
N LEU A 73 -3.52 17.50 -24.98
CA LEU A 73 -3.91 17.33 -23.58
C LEU A 73 -2.90 16.52 -22.75
N PHE A 74 -1.91 15.90 -23.40
CA PHE A 74 -0.95 14.99 -22.75
C PHE A 74 0.47 15.56 -22.64
N GLY A 75 0.68 16.82 -23.04
CA GLY A 75 1.97 17.49 -23.02
C GLY A 75 1.89 18.96 -22.63
N GLY A 76 3.04 19.62 -22.57
CA GLY A 76 3.12 21.07 -22.30
C GLY A 76 2.46 21.48 -20.99
N GLU A 77 1.47 22.39 -21.08
CA GLU A 77 0.76 22.97 -19.94
C GLU A 77 0.02 21.94 -19.07
N PHE A 78 -0.37 20.78 -19.62
CA PHE A 78 -1.18 19.77 -18.91
C PHE A 78 -0.37 18.59 -18.35
N ALA A 79 0.96 18.68 -18.36
CA ALA A 79 1.84 17.62 -17.86
C ALA A 79 1.58 17.26 -16.39
N CYS A 80 1.02 18.18 -15.60
CA CYS A 80 0.65 18.00 -14.20
C CYS A 80 -0.48 16.98 -13.96
N PHE A 81 -1.15 16.49 -15.02
CA PHE A 81 -2.21 15.48 -14.92
C PHE A 81 -1.74 14.08 -15.34
N ARG A 82 -0.44 13.88 -15.61
CA ARG A 82 0.11 12.58 -16.04
C ARG A 82 -0.16 11.46 -15.02
N ASP A 83 -0.16 11.81 -13.73
CA ASP A 83 -0.46 10.92 -12.60
C ASP A 83 -1.97 10.78 -12.32
N THR A 84 -2.81 11.59 -12.98
CA THR A 84 -4.27 11.53 -12.87
C THR A 84 -4.96 11.49 -14.25
N PRO A 85 -4.77 10.43 -15.05
CA PRO A 85 -5.32 10.36 -16.41
C PRO A 85 -6.84 10.46 -16.49
N TRP A 86 -7.57 10.13 -15.40
CA TRP A 86 -9.03 10.27 -15.37
C TRP A 86 -9.46 11.73 -15.55
N VAL A 87 -8.64 12.73 -15.14
CA VAL A 87 -8.96 14.15 -15.29
C VAL A 87 -8.98 14.52 -16.79
N LEU A 88 -8.01 14.01 -17.55
CA LEU A 88 -7.96 14.20 -19.01
C LEU A 88 -9.16 13.55 -19.70
N ARG A 89 -9.55 12.34 -19.28
CA ARG A 89 -10.78 11.69 -19.75
C ARG A 89 -12.02 12.53 -19.43
N HIS A 90 -12.14 13.00 -18.20
CA HIS A 90 -13.27 13.82 -17.77
C HIS A 90 -13.36 15.13 -18.58
N ALA A 91 -12.22 15.77 -18.85
CA ALA A 91 -12.17 16.96 -19.70
C ALA A 91 -12.69 16.65 -21.12
N ALA A 92 -12.16 15.60 -21.76
CA ALA A 92 -12.55 15.22 -23.11
C ALA A 92 -14.04 14.86 -23.22
N MET A 93 -14.57 14.09 -22.26
CA MET A 93 -15.96 13.60 -22.31
C MET A 93 -16.98 14.61 -21.80
N GLY A 94 -16.65 15.34 -20.72
CA GLY A 94 -17.54 16.30 -20.07
C GLY A 94 -17.53 17.68 -20.70
N TYR A 95 -16.41 18.08 -21.31
CA TYR A 95 -16.19 19.40 -21.91
C TYR A 95 -15.67 19.27 -23.35
N PRO A 96 -16.38 18.56 -24.23
CA PRO A 96 -15.85 18.17 -25.54
C PRO A 96 -15.58 19.35 -26.48
N SER A 97 -16.20 20.52 -26.27
CA SER A 97 -15.95 21.71 -27.10
C SER A 97 -14.72 22.52 -26.67
N ASP A 98 -14.28 22.39 -25.42
CA ASP A 98 -13.10 23.08 -24.89
C ASP A 98 -12.51 22.32 -23.68
N PRO A 99 -11.91 21.14 -23.91
CA PRO A 99 -11.31 20.36 -22.84
C PRO A 99 -10.08 21.06 -22.23
N ALA A 100 -9.32 21.80 -23.04
CA ALA A 100 -8.15 22.54 -22.60
C ALA A 100 -8.53 23.69 -21.65
N GLY A 101 -9.56 24.48 -21.98
CA GLY A 101 -10.07 25.53 -21.11
C GLY A 101 -10.60 25.00 -19.78
N PHE A 102 -11.27 23.84 -19.79
CA PHE A 102 -11.64 23.14 -18.55
C PHE A 102 -10.41 22.80 -17.70
N LEU A 103 -9.39 22.19 -18.29
CA LEU A 103 -8.16 21.80 -17.58
C LEU A 103 -7.41 23.00 -17.00
N ARG A 104 -7.32 24.13 -17.72
CA ARG A 104 -6.73 25.37 -17.17
C ARG A 104 -7.49 25.85 -15.95
N GLY A 105 -8.82 25.85 -16.00
CA GLY A 105 -9.64 26.19 -14.84
C GLY A 105 -9.44 25.24 -13.66
N VAL A 106 -9.17 23.95 -13.90
CA VAL A 106 -8.80 23.00 -12.84
C VAL A 106 -7.43 23.34 -12.26
N ILE A 107 -6.44 23.68 -13.08
CA ILE A 107 -5.10 24.08 -12.61
C ILE A 107 -5.20 25.31 -11.71
N GLU A 108 -5.84 26.38 -12.19
CA GLU A 108 -6.03 27.64 -11.43
C GLU A 108 -6.71 27.40 -10.09
N LEU A 109 -7.73 26.53 -10.08
CA LEU A 109 -8.47 26.22 -8.86
C LEU A 109 -7.64 25.40 -7.87
N VAL A 110 -6.89 24.40 -8.36
CA VAL A 110 -5.99 23.61 -7.51
C VAL A 110 -4.88 24.48 -6.93
N GLU A 111 -4.30 25.40 -7.72
CA GLU A 111 -3.31 26.35 -7.24
C GLU A 111 -3.89 27.28 -6.18
N THR A 112 -5.09 27.82 -6.42
CA THR A 112 -5.77 28.70 -5.45
C THR A 112 -6.03 27.97 -4.13
N LEU A 113 -6.57 26.75 -4.19
CA LEU A 113 -6.82 25.93 -3.00
C LEU A 113 -5.54 25.49 -2.30
N GLY A 114 -4.47 25.21 -3.04
CA GLY A 114 -3.19 24.78 -2.49
C GLY A 114 -2.42 25.89 -1.75
N HIS A 115 -2.68 27.17 -2.07
CA HIS A 115 -2.11 28.31 -1.37
C HIS A 115 -2.92 28.74 -0.14
N ASP A 116 -4.15 28.24 0.02
CA ASP A 116 -5.00 28.58 1.16
C ASP A 116 -4.53 27.80 2.42
N PRO A 117 -4.10 28.48 3.50
CA PRO A 117 -3.69 27.82 4.73
C PRO A 117 -4.78 26.93 5.35
N GLU A 118 -6.06 27.20 5.07
CA GLU A 118 -7.19 26.37 5.52
C GLU A 118 -7.06 24.92 5.02
N PHE A 119 -6.49 24.72 3.82
CA PHE A 119 -6.38 23.42 3.15
C PHE A 119 -4.98 22.82 3.20
N ALA A 120 -4.08 23.37 4.02
CA ALA A 120 -2.70 22.90 4.16
C ALA A 120 -2.58 21.40 4.53
N CYS A 121 -3.59 20.84 5.19
CA CYS A 121 -3.65 19.40 5.51
C CYS A 121 -3.68 18.46 4.29
N PHE A 122 -3.95 18.99 3.08
CA PHE A 122 -3.96 18.23 1.83
C PHE A 122 -2.66 18.35 1.02
N GLY A 123 -1.61 18.99 1.56
CA GLY A 123 -0.33 19.17 0.84
C GLY A 123 0.30 17.85 0.38
N GLU A 124 0.18 16.79 1.19
CA GLU A 124 0.67 15.44 0.87
C GLU A 124 -0.34 14.62 0.03
N THR A 125 -1.54 15.15 -0.22
CA THR A 125 -2.58 14.50 -1.02
C THR A 125 -3.16 15.43 -2.10
N PRO A 126 -2.35 15.89 -3.08
CA PRO A 126 -2.80 16.83 -4.12
C PRO A 126 -3.99 16.33 -4.95
N TRP A 127 -4.16 15.00 -5.03
CA TRP A 127 -5.33 14.35 -5.62
C TRP A 127 -6.66 14.85 -5.06
N VAL A 128 -6.75 15.16 -3.76
CA VAL A 128 -7.98 15.63 -3.10
C VAL A 128 -8.38 17.01 -3.63
N LEU A 129 -7.41 17.90 -3.82
CA LEU A 129 -7.63 19.23 -4.38
C LEU A 129 -8.09 19.12 -5.84
N ARG A 130 -7.48 18.22 -6.63
CA ARG A 130 -7.92 17.94 -8.00
C ARG A 130 -9.34 17.37 -8.05
N HIS A 131 -9.67 16.46 -7.14
CA HIS A 131 -11.02 15.91 -7.04
C HIS A 131 -12.07 17.00 -6.75
N ALA A 132 -11.76 17.90 -5.81
CA ALA A 132 -12.62 19.04 -5.51
C ALA A 132 -12.77 19.98 -6.71
N ALA A 133 -11.68 20.31 -7.38
CA ALA A 133 -11.67 21.20 -8.55
C ALA A 133 -12.46 20.63 -9.75
N VAL A 134 -12.43 19.32 -9.94
CA VAL A 134 -13.14 18.63 -11.04
C VAL A 134 -14.62 18.42 -10.71
N ASN A 135 -14.93 17.87 -9.53
CA ASN A 135 -16.28 17.39 -9.21
C ASN A 135 -17.13 18.38 -8.41
N HIS A 136 -16.50 19.38 -7.79
CA HIS A 136 -17.16 20.37 -6.92
C HIS A 136 -16.84 21.80 -7.36
N ARG A 137 -16.71 22.02 -8.67
CA ARG A 137 -16.21 23.27 -9.27
C ARG A 137 -16.98 24.53 -8.84
N SER A 138 -18.27 24.43 -8.54
CA SER A 138 -19.08 25.56 -8.07
C SER A 138 -18.69 26.05 -6.66
N ASP A 139 -18.24 25.14 -5.80
CA ASP A 139 -17.81 25.46 -4.42
C ASP A 139 -16.89 24.36 -3.86
N PRO A 140 -15.62 24.30 -4.32
CA PRO A 140 -14.68 23.27 -3.89
C PRO A 140 -14.25 23.48 -2.44
N ALA A 141 -14.20 24.72 -1.96
CA ALA A 141 -13.83 25.05 -0.59
C ALA A 141 -14.84 24.48 0.41
N ARG A 142 -16.15 24.61 0.14
CA ARG A 142 -17.18 23.98 0.98
C ARG A 142 -17.04 22.46 1.01
N PHE A 143 -16.75 21.83 -0.12
CA PHE A 143 -16.50 20.39 -0.16
C PHE A 143 -15.30 20.01 0.72
N LEU A 144 -14.16 20.70 0.58
CA LEU A 144 -12.96 20.42 1.36
C LEU A 144 -13.18 20.64 2.86
N ARG A 145 -13.90 21.69 3.27
CA ARG A 145 -14.30 21.90 4.68
C ARG A 145 -15.15 20.75 5.20
N ALA A 146 -16.10 20.27 4.40
CA ALA A 146 -16.91 19.11 4.77
C ALA A 146 -16.03 17.86 4.96
N VAL A 147 -15.07 17.62 4.07
CA VAL A 147 -14.10 16.52 4.19
C VAL A 147 -13.29 16.65 5.47
N ILE A 148 -12.73 17.82 5.77
CA ILE A 148 -11.96 18.07 7.02
C ILE A 148 -12.83 17.78 8.25
N GLY A 149 -14.05 18.31 8.28
CA GLY A 149 -14.98 18.10 9.40
C GLY A 149 -15.35 16.62 9.58
N GLN A 150 -15.64 15.91 8.50
CA GLN A 150 -15.96 14.48 8.52
C GLN A 150 -14.76 13.65 8.98
N VAL A 151 -13.56 13.87 8.44
CA VAL A 151 -12.35 13.16 8.85
C VAL A 151 -12.05 13.42 10.34
N GLY A 152 -12.22 14.66 10.80
CA GLY A 152 -12.08 15.02 12.21
C GLY A 152 -13.06 14.25 13.10
N ALA A 153 -14.35 14.24 12.75
CA ALA A 153 -15.37 13.50 13.50
C ALA A 153 -15.09 11.98 13.53
N LEU A 154 -14.79 11.38 12.38
CA LEU A 154 -14.50 9.94 12.25
C LEU A 154 -13.23 9.54 13.01
N SER A 155 -12.21 10.41 13.04
CA SER A 155 -10.98 10.14 13.78
C SER A 155 -11.20 10.12 15.29
N GLN A 156 -12.14 10.92 15.80
CA GLN A 156 -12.47 10.95 17.24
C GLN A 156 -13.46 9.87 17.66
N ASP A 157 -14.24 9.33 16.72
CA ASP A 157 -15.21 8.28 17.00
C ASP A 157 -14.51 7.00 17.53
N PRO A 158 -14.90 6.49 18.72
CA PRO A 158 -14.39 5.22 19.24
C PRO A 158 -14.69 4.01 18.35
N GLU A 159 -15.78 4.03 17.57
CA GLU A 159 -16.16 2.95 16.66
C GLU A 159 -15.05 2.66 15.63
N PHE A 160 -14.38 3.71 15.15
CA PHE A 160 -13.33 3.61 14.13
C PHE A 160 -11.91 3.66 14.69
N ALA A 161 -11.72 3.40 16.00
CA ALA A 161 -10.41 3.44 16.64
C ALA A 161 -9.35 2.55 15.94
N ALA A 162 -9.77 1.41 15.40
CA ALA A 162 -8.90 0.47 14.69
C ALA A 162 -8.43 0.94 13.30
N LEU A 163 -9.00 2.04 12.78
CA LEU A 163 -8.67 2.64 11.47
C LEU A 163 -7.88 3.94 11.59
N ARG A 164 -7.62 4.42 12.81
CA ARG A 164 -6.90 5.69 13.07
C ARG A 164 -5.45 5.65 12.60
N ASP A 165 -4.84 4.47 12.56
CA ASP A 165 -3.50 4.23 12.00
C ASP A 165 -3.49 4.22 10.46
N THR A 166 -4.65 4.35 9.83
CA THR A 166 -4.82 4.47 8.38
C THR A 166 -5.58 5.74 7.99
N PRO A 167 -5.00 6.95 8.18
CA PRO A 167 -5.72 8.23 7.97
C PRO A 167 -6.32 8.40 6.58
N TRP A 168 -5.66 7.85 5.56
CA TRP A 168 -6.14 7.88 4.17
C TRP A 168 -7.52 7.22 3.99
N VAL A 169 -7.87 6.22 4.81
CA VAL A 169 -9.16 5.51 4.72
C VAL A 169 -10.30 6.40 5.18
N LEU A 170 -10.08 7.18 6.24
CA LEU A 170 -11.04 8.16 6.72
C LEU A 170 -11.25 9.26 5.68
N GLN A 171 -10.16 9.73 5.05
CA GLN A 171 -10.23 10.70 3.94
C GLN A 171 -11.00 10.12 2.75
N SER A 172 -10.68 8.89 2.33
CA SER A 172 -11.37 8.22 1.22
C SER A 172 -12.87 8.06 1.49
N ALA A 173 -13.25 7.71 2.73
CA ALA A 173 -14.66 7.62 3.14
C ALA A 173 -15.36 8.98 3.01
N ALA A 174 -14.76 10.04 3.56
CA ALA A 174 -15.33 11.39 3.49
C ALA A 174 -15.45 11.92 2.05
N ILE A 175 -14.50 11.58 1.18
CA ILE A 175 -14.46 12.06 -0.22
C ILE A 175 -15.44 11.28 -1.11
N ASN A 176 -15.42 9.95 -1.04
CA ASN A 176 -16.17 9.09 -1.96
C ASN A 176 -17.57 8.72 -1.46
N HIS A 177 -17.80 8.84 -0.15
CA HIS A 177 -19.08 8.53 0.50
C HIS A 177 -19.57 9.69 1.38
N PRO A 178 -19.67 10.93 0.84
CA PRO A 178 -19.90 12.14 1.64
C PRO A 178 -21.25 12.15 2.36
N SER A 179 -22.24 11.38 1.89
CA SER A 179 -23.57 11.28 2.51
C SER A 179 -23.57 10.45 3.79
N ASP A 180 -22.75 9.40 3.86
CA ASP A 180 -22.62 8.53 5.04
C ASP A 180 -21.26 7.82 5.07
N PRO A 181 -20.18 8.53 5.44
CA PRO A 181 -18.85 7.94 5.47
C PRO A 181 -18.73 6.89 6.60
N ALA A 182 -19.54 7.00 7.67
CA ALA A 182 -19.56 6.05 8.76
C ALA A 182 -20.13 4.69 8.32
N ALA A 183 -21.21 4.65 7.54
CA ALA A 183 -21.71 3.40 6.96
C ALA A 183 -20.69 2.72 6.04
N PHE A 184 -19.97 3.49 5.23
CA PHE A 184 -18.88 2.94 4.42
C PHE A 184 -17.79 2.29 5.30
N LEU A 185 -17.32 2.99 6.34
CA LEU A 185 -16.31 2.48 7.26
C LEU A 185 -16.79 1.26 8.06
N ARG A 186 -18.07 1.22 8.44
CA ARG A 186 -18.69 0.01 9.03
C ARG A 186 -18.63 -1.17 8.06
N GLY A 187 -18.92 -0.94 6.78
CA GLY A 187 -18.77 -1.94 5.72
C GLY A 187 -17.33 -2.42 5.57
N VAL A 188 -16.36 -1.51 5.58
CA VAL A 188 -14.92 -1.84 5.55
C VAL A 188 -14.52 -2.69 6.76
N THR A 189 -14.91 -2.29 7.98
CA THR A 189 -14.61 -3.04 9.21
C THR A 189 -15.23 -4.43 9.20
N ALA A 190 -16.50 -4.55 8.78
CA ALA A 190 -17.15 -5.85 8.65
C ALA A 190 -16.43 -6.75 7.64
N ARG A 191 -15.96 -6.19 6.52
CA ARG A 191 -15.21 -6.91 5.49
C ARG A 191 -13.85 -7.37 5.99
N ILE A 192 -13.11 -6.50 6.70
CA ILE A 192 -11.84 -6.88 7.35
C ILE A 192 -12.08 -8.03 8.33
N HIS A 193 -13.12 -7.95 9.15
CA HIS A 193 -13.45 -9.01 10.10
C HIS A 193 -13.76 -10.33 9.38
N ALA A 194 -14.58 -10.30 8.33
CA ALA A 194 -14.87 -11.49 7.53
C ALA A 194 -13.58 -12.14 6.97
N LEU A 195 -12.72 -11.35 6.32
CA LEU A 195 -11.43 -11.81 5.79
C LEU A 195 -10.51 -12.38 6.87
N MET A 196 -10.52 -11.81 8.08
CA MET A 196 -9.75 -12.33 9.21
C MET A 196 -10.26 -13.68 9.72
N GLN A 197 -11.53 -14.01 9.54
CA GLN A 197 -12.11 -15.29 9.96
C GLN A 197 -11.97 -16.38 8.90
N GLU A 198 -11.88 -16.01 7.62
CA GLU A 198 -11.75 -16.97 6.53
C GLU A 198 -10.48 -17.82 6.65
N PRO A 199 -10.60 -19.17 6.65
CA PRO A 199 -9.46 -20.07 6.78
C PRO A 199 -8.45 -19.94 5.63
N GLU A 200 -8.90 -19.58 4.43
CA GLU A 200 -8.00 -19.43 3.27
C GLU A 200 -6.97 -18.31 3.44
N PHE A 201 -7.25 -17.29 4.25
CA PHE A 201 -6.36 -16.15 4.48
C PHE A 201 -5.53 -16.26 5.77
N VAL A 202 -5.46 -17.43 6.41
CA VAL A 202 -4.68 -17.64 7.65
C VAL A 202 -3.22 -17.20 7.50
N SER A 203 -2.61 -17.45 6.34
CA SER A 203 -1.21 -17.10 6.03
C SER A 203 -0.92 -15.59 5.96
N LEU A 204 -1.98 -14.75 5.93
CA LEU A 204 -1.90 -13.30 5.85
C LEU A 204 -2.31 -12.60 7.17
N ARG A 205 -2.76 -13.34 8.18
CA ARG A 205 -3.22 -12.78 9.47
C ARG A 205 -2.10 -12.15 10.30
N ASP A 206 -0.85 -12.58 10.09
CA ASP A 206 0.34 -11.95 10.67
C ASP A 206 0.68 -10.60 10.03
N THR A 207 0.01 -10.25 8.92
CA THR A 207 0.19 -9.02 8.16
C THR A 207 -1.15 -8.29 7.99
N PRO A 208 -1.85 -7.87 9.07
CA PRO A 208 -3.25 -7.41 8.99
C PRO A 208 -3.48 -6.25 8.02
N TRP A 209 -2.45 -5.43 7.77
CA TRP A 209 -2.52 -4.33 6.81
C TRP A 209 -2.91 -4.79 5.39
N VAL A 210 -2.49 -5.99 4.93
CA VAL A 210 -2.87 -6.48 3.59
C VAL A 210 -4.37 -6.77 3.48
N LEU A 211 -4.96 -7.30 4.55
CA LEU A 211 -6.40 -7.58 4.62
C LEU A 211 -7.19 -6.26 4.62
N ARG A 212 -6.69 -5.25 5.36
CA ARG A 212 -7.25 -3.89 5.33
C ARG A 212 -7.16 -3.29 3.93
N TYR A 213 -5.97 -3.27 3.35
CA TYR A 213 -5.72 -2.74 2.01
C TYR A 213 -6.66 -3.39 0.97
N ALA A 214 -6.80 -4.72 1.02
CA ALA A 214 -7.72 -5.45 0.16
C ALA A 214 -9.19 -5.03 0.38
N ALA A 215 -9.64 -4.97 1.63
CA ALA A 215 -11.01 -4.63 1.99
C ALA A 215 -11.43 -3.23 1.51
N ILE A 216 -10.49 -2.29 1.52
CA ILE A 216 -10.70 -0.88 1.16
C ILE A 216 -10.60 -0.66 -0.34
N GLY A 217 -9.56 -1.21 -0.98
CA GLY A 217 -9.17 -0.88 -2.35
C GLY A 217 -9.80 -1.74 -3.45
N TYR A 218 -10.44 -2.86 -3.10
CA TYR A 218 -10.93 -3.83 -4.08
C TYR A 218 -12.41 -4.11 -3.89
N SER A 219 -13.13 -4.18 -5.01
CA SER A 219 -14.53 -4.62 -5.07
C SER A 219 -14.68 -6.07 -4.60
N ASP A 220 -13.72 -6.92 -4.98
CA ASP A 220 -13.57 -8.29 -4.48
C ASP A 220 -12.18 -8.47 -3.83
N PRO A 221 -12.08 -8.28 -2.50
CA PRO A 221 -10.82 -8.47 -1.79
C PRO A 221 -10.36 -9.92 -1.81
N ALA A 222 -11.28 -10.89 -1.85
CA ALA A 222 -10.93 -12.30 -1.77
C ALA A 222 -10.19 -12.75 -3.03
N VAL A 223 -10.64 -12.31 -4.22
CA VAL A 223 -9.91 -12.51 -5.49
C VAL A 223 -8.52 -11.87 -5.42
N PHE A 224 -8.43 -10.62 -4.94
CA PHE A 224 -7.13 -9.95 -4.77
C PHE A 224 -6.19 -10.74 -3.88
N LEU A 225 -6.67 -11.20 -2.71
CA LEU A 225 -5.86 -11.90 -1.71
C LEU A 225 -5.46 -13.30 -2.17
N ARG A 226 -6.34 -14.03 -2.87
CA ARG A 226 -5.98 -15.31 -3.52
C ARG A 226 -4.83 -15.13 -4.50
N GLY A 227 -4.88 -14.09 -5.33
CA GLY A 227 -3.77 -13.75 -6.23
C GLY A 227 -2.47 -13.40 -5.47
N VAL A 228 -2.55 -12.72 -4.32
CA VAL A 228 -1.38 -12.49 -3.46
C VAL A 228 -0.80 -13.82 -2.95
N ILE A 229 -1.64 -14.71 -2.45
CA ILE A 229 -1.21 -16.01 -1.89
C ILE A 229 -0.57 -16.88 -2.97
N GLU A 230 -1.20 -16.98 -4.14
CA GLU A 230 -0.67 -17.72 -5.29
C GLU A 230 0.70 -17.17 -5.70
N GLN A 231 0.82 -15.84 -5.83
CA GLN A 231 2.09 -15.20 -6.18
C GLN A 231 3.17 -15.46 -5.12
N ILE A 232 2.85 -15.42 -3.83
CA ILE A 232 3.79 -15.77 -2.76
C ILE A 232 4.23 -17.22 -2.86
N GLY A 233 3.30 -18.14 -3.16
CA GLY A 233 3.60 -19.56 -3.37
C GLY A 233 4.58 -19.77 -4.52
N VAL A 234 4.28 -19.20 -5.70
CA VAL A 234 5.16 -19.25 -6.88
C VAL A 234 6.55 -18.70 -6.57
N LEU A 235 6.65 -17.55 -5.89
CA LEU A 235 7.95 -16.97 -5.54
C LEU A 235 8.68 -17.77 -4.46
N GLY A 236 7.96 -18.42 -3.55
CA GLY A 236 8.53 -19.24 -2.49
C GLY A 236 9.06 -20.60 -2.97
N ASP A 237 8.44 -21.15 -4.02
CA ASP A 237 8.85 -22.40 -4.66
C ASP A 237 9.99 -22.21 -5.66
N ASP A 238 10.24 -20.96 -6.10
CA ASP A 238 11.34 -20.62 -7.00
C ASP A 238 12.71 -20.74 -6.29
N PRO A 239 13.61 -21.65 -6.74
CA PRO A 239 14.94 -21.81 -6.16
C PRO A 239 15.78 -20.53 -6.18
N GLU A 240 15.52 -19.61 -7.12
CA GLU A 240 16.21 -18.31 -7.21
C GLU A 240 16.02 -17.48 -5.92
N PHE A 241 14.88 -17.64 -5.25
CA PHE A 241 14.50 -16.85 -4.07
C PHE A 241 14.57 -17.65 -2.76
N ALA A 242 15.21 -18.83 -2.77
CA ALA A 242 15.37 -19.67 -1.58
C ALA A 242 16.04 -18.95 -0.39
N CYS A 243 16.83 -17.90 -0.64
CA CYS A 243 17.42 -17.06 0.40
C CYS A 243 16.41 -16.29 1.26
N PHE A 244 15.14 -16.20 0.83
CA PHE A 244 14.04 -15.57 1.59
C PHE A 244 13.14 -16.56 2.31
N LYS A 245 13.49 -17.86 2.37
CA LYS A 245 12.67 -18.89 3.02
C LYS A 245 12.34 -18.57 4.49
N ASP A 246 13.29 -17.98 5.22
CA ASP A 246 13.11 -17.55 6.61
C ASP A 246 12.62 -16.09 6.73
N ALA A 247 12.34 -15.44 5.60
CA ALA A 247 11.88 -14.06 5.49
C ALA A 247 10.64 -13.94 4.57
N PRO A 248 9.52 -14.64 4.87
CA PRO A 248 8.33 -14.66 4.02
C PRO A 248 7.72 -13.27 3.80
N TRP A 249 8.00 -12.32 4.71
CA TRP A 249 7.61 -10.92 4.55
C TRP A 249 8.22 -10.26 3.30
N VAL A 250 9.41 -10.66 2.86
CA VAL A 250 10.05 -10.14 1.64
C VAL A 250 9.25 -10.55 0.40
N LEU A 251 8.82 -11.82 0.34
CA LEU A 251 7.99 -12.34 -0.74
C LEU A 251 6.63 -11.62 -0.78
N ARG A 252 6.03 -11.36 0.39
CA ARG A 252 4.81 -10.56 0.51
C ARG A 252 5.00 -9.14 -0.03
N CYS A 253 6.09 -8.47 0.31
CA CYS A 253 6.40 -7.13 -0.22
C CYS A 253 6.46 -7.13 -1.75
N ALA A 254 7.10 -8.14 -2.35
CA ALA A 254 7.14 -8.29 -3.80
C ALA A 254 5.75 -8.53 -4.39
N ALA A 255 4.99 -9.48 -3.85
CA ALA A 255 3.67 -9.87 -4.35
C ALA A 255 2.61 -8.76 -4.22
N ILE A 256 2.77 -7.83 -3.26
CA ILE A 256 1.82 -6.74 -3.04
C ILE A 256 2.28 -5.46 -3.74
N GLY A 257 3.52 -5.02 -3.50
CA GLY A 257 4.02 -3.73 -3.96
C GLY A 257 4.61 -3.74 -5.37
N HIS A 258 4.96 -4.92 -5.90
CA HIS A 258 5.64 -5.07 -7.20
C HIS A 258 4.93 -6.08 -8.10
N ARG A 259 3.58 -6.09 -8.08
CA ARG A 259 2.72 -7.05 -8.79
C ARG A 259 3.01 -7.24 -10.27
N SER A 260 3.42 -6.19 -10.98
CA SER A 260 3.71 -6.27 -12.41
C SER A 260 4.97 -7.09 -12.70
N ASN A 261 5.95 -7.11 -11.79
CA ASN A 261 7.18 -7.89 -11.94
C ASN A 261 7.86 -8.16 -10.59
N PRO A 262 7.29 -9.05 -9.75
CA PRO A 262 7.80 -9.30 -8.40
C PRO A 262 9.18 -9.97 -8.42
N SER A 263 9.45 -10.84 -9.40
CA SER A 263 10.74 -11.52 -9.54
C SER A 263 11.87 -10.54 -9.85
N ALA A 264 11.67 -9.56 -10.74
CA ALA A 264 12.68 -8.53 -11.00
C ALA A 264 12.99 -7.69 -9.76
N PHE A 265 11.95 -7.35 -8.98
CA PHE A 265 12.14 -6.69 -7.69
C PHE A 265 12.98 -7.54 -6.74
N LEU A 266 12.64 -8.82 -6.55
CA LEU A 266 13.38 -9.72 -5.66
C LEU A 266 14.84 -9.91 -6.10
N ARG A 267 15.11 -10.07 -7.39
CA ARG A 267 16.49 -10.09 -7.92
C ARG A 267 17.27 -8.84 -7.54
N SER A 268 16.62 -7.68 -7.60
CA SER A 268 17.24 -6.42 -7.19
C SER A 268 17.59 -6.41 -5.69
N VAL A 269 16.73 -6.99 -4.84
CA VAL A 269 16.96 -7.13 -3.40
C VAL A 269 18.09 -8.09 -3.13
N VAL A 270 18.10 -9.28 -3.74
CA VAL A 270 19.19 -10.28 -3.63
C VAL A 270 20.52 -9.64 -3.95
N ARG A 271 20.64 -8.99 -5.12
CA ARG A 271 21.87 -8.31 -5.54
C ARG A 271 22.36 -7.27 -4.54
N ARG A 272 21.46 -6.45 -3.98
CA ARG A 272 21.81 -5.45 -2.97
C ARG A 272 22.28 -6.11 -1.67
N VAL A 273 21.56 -7.13 -1.20
CA VAL A 273 21.93 -7.85 0.03
C VAL A 273 23.28 -8.55 -0.13
N ASP A 274 23.54 -9.20 -1.26
CA ASP A 274 24.81 -9.86 -1.53
C ASP A 274 25.98 -8.86 -1.61
N ALA A 275 25.77 -7.71 -2.24
CA ALA A 275 26.76 -6.63 -2.24
C ALA A 275 27.11 -6.20 -0.80
N LEU A 276 26.10 -5.99 0.05
CA LEU A 276 26.31 -5.59 1.46
C LEU A 276 26.98 -6.68 2.29
N ARG A 277 26.64 -7.96 2.08
CA ARG A 277 27.28 -9.07 2.80
C ARG A 277 28.77 -9.20 2.49
N ASN A 278 29.14 -8.91 1.25
CA ASN A 278 30.51 -8.97 0.77
C ASN A 278 31.32 -7.71 1.08
N ASP A 279 30.66 -6.60 1.37
CA ASP A 279 31.31 -5.35 1.78
C ASP A 279 31.90 -5.47 3.20
N PRO A 280 33.22 -5.26 3.40
CA PRO A 280 33.84 -5.25 4.72
C PRO A 280 33.25 -4.21 5.67
N GLU A 281 32.75 -3.08 5.17
CA GLU A 281 32.14 -2.02 5.99
C GLU A 281 30.93 -2.54 6.77
N PHE A 282 30.13 -3.40 6.14
CA PHE A 282 28.87 -3.92 6.68
C PHE A 282 29.01 -5.33 7.28
N ALA A 283 30.23 -5.81 7.52
CA ALA A 283 30.48 -7.15 8.05
C ALA A 283 29.77 -7.42 9.39
N CYS A 284 29.55 -6.39 10.22
CA CYS A 284 28.81 -6.48 11.48
C CYS A 284 27.33 -6.89 11.33
N PHE A 285 26.77 -6.80 10.12
CA PHE A 285 25.38 -7.13 9.81
C PHE A 285 25.18 -8.53 9.22
N ARG A 286 26.25 -9.30 9.00
CA ARG A 286 26.16 -10.65 8.39
C ARG A 286 25.26 -11.59 9.19
N GLU A 287 25.29 -11.47 10.52
CA GLU A 287 24.43 -12.23 11.46
C GLU A 287 23.04 -11.61 11.63
N THR A 288 22.71 -10.54 10.89
CA THR A 288 21.42 -9.86 10.92
C THR A 288 20.81 -9.73 9.51
N PRO A 289 20.52 -10.86 8.82
CA PRO A 289 20.07 -10.83 7.42
C PRO A 289 18.81 -9.98 7.21
N TRP A 290 17.90 -9.97 8.18
CA TRP A 290 16.66 -9.20 8.12
C TRP A 290 16.91 -7.69 7.96
N LEU A 291 17.96 -7.14 8.57
CA LEU A 291 18.25 -5.70 8.50
C LEU A 291 18.83 -5.32 7.15
N LEU A 292 19.66 -6.18 6.56
CA LEU A 292 20.15 -6.01 5.20
C LEU A 292 18.99 -6.05 4.20
N GLN A 293 18.08 -7.01 4.37
CA GLN A 293 16.86 -7.11 3.55
C GLN A 293 15.97 -5.88 3.72
N TYR A 294 15.72 -5.45 4.96
CA TYR A 294 14.94 -4.26 5.28
C TYR A 294 15.52 -3.01 4.63
N ALA A 295 16.83 -2.79 4.76
CA ALA A 295 17.51 -1.65 4.16
C ALA A 295 17.47 -1.71 2.62
N ALA A 296 17.67 -2.89 2.03
CA ALA A 296 17.63 -3.09 0.58
C ALA A 296 16.25 -2.87 -0.05
N ILE A 297 15.18 -3.03 0.73
CA ILE A 297 13.79 -2.82 0.30
C ILE A 297 13.38 -1.35 0.51
N TYR A 298 13.49 -0.84 1.73
CA TYR A 298 12.91 0.46 2.09
C TYR A 298 13.85 1.66 1.87
N TYR A 299 15.16 1.42 1.76
CA TYR A 299 16.18 2.45 1.56
C TYR A 299 17.01 2.18 0.31
N SER A 300 16.36 1.62 -0.72
CA SER A 300 17.00 1.10 -1.93
C SER A 300 17.84 2.13 -2.71
N SER A 301 17.59 3.43 -2.53
CA SER A 301 18.37 4.53 -3.12
C SER A 301 19.69 4.82 -2.41
N ASP A 302 19.80 4.55 -1.10
CA ASP A 302 21.00 4.77 -0.29
C ASP A 302 21.06 3.78 0.90
N VAL A 303 21.23 2.50 0.54
CA VAL A 303 21.21 1.40 1.53
C VAL A 303 22.38 1.53 2.50
N GLY A 304 23.57 1.83 1.98
CA GLY A 304 24.79 2.00 2.79
C GLY A 304 24.72 3.20 3.71
N GLY A 305 24.18 4.34 3.26
CA GLY A 305 23.99 5.50 4.12
C GLY A 305 22.98 5.27 5.24
N TYR A 306 21.89 4.53 4.98
CA TYR A 306 20.99 4.09 6.06
C TYR A 306 21.73 3.24 7.10
N LEU A 307 22.45 2.20 6.67
CA LEU A 307 23.19 1.32 7.59
C LEU A 307 24.26 2.08 8.38
N ARG A 308 25.01 2.99 7.75
CA ARG A 308 25.97 3.87 8.44
C ARG A 308 25.30 4.72 9.52
N ARG A 309 24.14 5.32 9.23
CA ARG A 309 23.39 6.12 10.22
C ARG A 309 22.95 5.27 11.41
N VAL A 310 22.38 4.09 11.16
CA VAL A 310 21.96 3.17 12.21
C VAL A 310 23.16 2.77 13.08
N THR A 311 24.28 2.36 12.46
CA THR A 311 25.52 2.00 13.17
C THR A 311 26.06 3.16 14.01
N ALA A 312 26.10 4.38 13.46
CA ALA A 312 26.58 5.56 14.18
C ALA A 312 25.72 5.85 15.42
N GLN A 313 24.39 5.76 15.29
CA GLN A 313 23.47 5.97 16.42
C GLN A 313 23.62 4.87 17.48
N VAL A 314 23.68 3.59 17.09
CA VAL A 314 23.90 2.49 18.03
C VAL A 314 25.25 2.64 18.75
N ASN A 315 26.32 3.03 18.04
CA ASN A 315 27.63 3.28 18.63
C ASN A 315 27.62 4.46 19.59
N ALA A 316 26.88 5.53 19.29
CA ALA A 316 26.69 6.66 20.20
C ALA A 316 25.99 6.20 21.49
N LEU A 317 24.93 5.39 21.37
CA LEU A 317 24.21 4.82 22.52
C LEU A 317 25.09 3.86 23.34
N LEU A 318 25.93 3.04 22.69
CA LEU A 318 26.88 2.16 23.35
C LEU A 318 27.97 2.93 24.13
N ARG A 319 28.33 4.13 23.68
CA ARG A 319 29.29 5.00 24.39
C ARG A 319 28.65 5.79 25.52
N SER A 320 27.32 5.99 25.48
CA SER A 320 26.60 6.70 26.53
C SER A 320 26.73 5.98 27.89
N PRO A 321 27.12 6.70 28.97
CA PRO A 321 27.13 6.15 30.32
C PRO A 321 25.70 5.88 30.83
N GLU A 322 24.70 6.59 30.31
CA GLU A 322 23.28 6.45 30.69
C GLU A 322 22.77 5.03 30.47
N PHE A 323 23.15 4.38 29.36
CA PHE A 323 22.66 3.04 28.99
C PHE A 323 23.66 1.92 29.31
N LYS A 324 24.56 2.14 30.28
CA LYS A 324 25.57 1.15 30.69
C LYS A 324 24.94 -0.19 31.11
N SER A 325 23.78 -0.15 31.78
CA SER A 325 23.01 -1.32 32.22
C SER A 325 22.52 -2.20 31.05
N LEU A 326 22.37 -1.63 29.85
CA LEU A 326 21.83 -2.28 28.66
C LEU A 326 22.91 -2.83 27.73
N LYS A 327 24.20 -2.51 27.94
CA LYS A 327 25.32 -2.96 27.08
C LYS A 327 25.42 -4.48 26.97
N GLY A 328 25.03 -5.22 28.01
CA GLY A 328 24.96 -6.70 27.98
C GLY A 328 23.83 -7.26 27.09
N THR A 329 23.06 -6.41 26.42
CA THR A 329 21.94 -6.77 25.55
C THR A 329 21.90 -5.84 24.33
N PRO A 330 22.91 -5.91 23.43
CA PRO A 330 23.07 -4.95 22.34
C PRO A 330 21.86 -4.87 21.39
N TRP A 331 21.09 -5.95 21.23
CA TRP A 331 19.90 -6.00 20.39
C TRP A 331 18.83 -4.96 20.79
N ILE A 332 18.77 -4.54 22.06
CA ILE A 332 17.80 -3.52 22.52
C ILE A 332 18.14 -2.15 21.94
N LEU A 333 19.44 -1.85 21.79
CA LEU A 333 19.90 -0.60 21.18
C LEU A 333 19.56 -0.58 19.68
N TRP A 334 19.79 -1.68 18.99
CA TRP A 334 19.37 -1.85 17.59
C TRP A 334 17.86 -1.68 17.44
N ARG A 335 17.07 -2.29 18.33
CA ARG A 335 15.60 -2.15 18.33
C ARG A 335 15.16 -0.70 18.56
N ALA A 336 15.83 0.03 19.46
CA ALA A 336 15.53 1.43 19.71
C ALA A 336 15.76 2.29 18.47
N VAL A 337 16.94 2.16 17.85
CA VAL A 337 17.33 2.95 16.68
C VAL A 337 16.45 2.64 15.47
N ILE A 338 16.16 1.36 15.21
CA ILE A 338 15.42 0.94 14.02
C ILE A 338 13.90 1.11 14.21
N GLY A 339 13.38 0.71 15.38
CA GLY A 339 11.95 0.72 15.66
C GLY A 339 11.40 2.07 16.13
N TYR A 340 12.25 2.94 16.69
CA TYR A 340 11.87 4.23 17.25
C TYR A 340 12.84 5.34 16.78
N PRO A 341 13.02 5.53 15.46
CA PRO A 341 14.04 6.43 14.92
C PRO A 341 13.86 7.90 15.34
N SER A 342 12.63 8.31 15.65
CA SER A 342 12.32 9.67 16.08
C SER A 342 12.73 9.95 17.54
N ASP A 343 12.75 8.93 18.40
CA ASP A 343 13.15 9.06 19.82
C ASP A 343 13.69 7.73 20.40
N PRO A 344 14.89 7.29 19.98
CA PRO A 344 15.48 6.04 20.47
C PRO A 344 15.87 6.14 21.95
N ILE A 345 16.26 7.34 22.42
CA ILE A 345 16.68 7.59 23.80
C ILE A 345 15.47 7.47 24.74
N GLY A 346 14.35 8.11 24.43
CA GLY A 346 13.12 8.03 25.21
C GLY A 346 12.55 6.61 25.25
N TYR A 347 12.65 5.86 24.15
CA TYR A 347 12.35 4.42 24.16
C TYR A 347 13.23 3.67 25.17
N LEU A 348 14.56 3.85 25.12
CA LEU A 348 15.49 3.16 26.02
C LEU A 348 15.30 3.53 27.49
N ARG A 349 15.05 4.82 27.79
CA ARG A 349 14.68 5.27 29.15
C ARG A 349 13.42 4.58 29.64
N GLY A 350 12.45 4.38 28.75
CA GLY A 350 11.25 3.62 29.04
C GLY A 350 11.55 2.16 29.39
N VAL A 351 12.41 1.51 28.61
CA VAL A 351 12.84 0.12 28.87
C VAL A 351 13.56 0.03 30.22
N ASP A 352 14.54 0.90 30.48
CA ASP A 352 15.33 0.87 31.72
C ASP A 352 14.43 1.07 32.94
N ARG A 353 13.50 2.04 32.88
CA ARG A 353 12.48 2.25 33.93
C ARG A 353 11.64 1.00 34.19
N THR A 354 11.16 0.34 33.15
CA THR A 354 10.37 -0.90 33.29
C THR A 354 11.22 -2.03 33.86
N VAL A 355 12.49 -2.17 33.45
CA VAL A 355 13.41 -3.16 34.02
C VAL A 355 13.62 -2.90 35.51
N THR A 356 13.91 -1.65 35.92
CA THR A 356 14.05 -1.27 37.33
C THR A 356 12.80 -1.63 38.12
N GLN A 357 11.61 -1.27 37.62
CA GLN A 357 10.35 -1.61 38.27
C GLN A 357 10.21 -3.12 38.46
N LEU A 358 10.47 -3.93 37.42
CA LEU A 358 10.37 -5.39 37.49
C LEU A 358 11.43 -6.03 38.40
N THR A 359 12.64 -5.47 38.47
CA THR A 359 13.73 -6.00 39.30
C THR A 359 13.44 -5.84 40.80
N TYR A 360 12.77 -4.76 41.19
CA TYR A 360 12.44 -4.46 42.60
C TYR A 360 11.02 -4.88 43.00
N ASP A 361 10.22 -5.38 42.06
CA ASP A 361 8.87 -5.88 42.32
C ASP A 361 8.94 -7.29 42.96
N PRO A 362 8.44 -7.49 44.20
CA PRO A 362 8.46 -8.79 44.87
C PRO A 362 7.77 -9.89 44.07
N GLU A 363 6.79 -9.55 43.22
CA GLU A 363 6.09 -10.50 42.35
C GLU A 363 7.05 -11.23 41.39
N PHE A 364 8.14 -10.58 40.98
CA PHE A 364 9.09 -11.08 39.99
C PHE A 364 10.47 -11.40 40.57
N ALA A 365 10.59 -11.53 41.90
CA ALA A 365 11.84 -11.81 42.58
C ALA A 365 12.54 -13.10 42.07
N CYS A 366 11.77 -14.09 41.59
CA CYS A 366 12.30 -15.32 41.00
C CYS A 366 13.10 -15.10 39.70
N PHE A 367 12.96 -13.95 39.03
CA PHE A 367 13.68 -13.58 37.82
C PHE A 367 14.84 -12.63 38.05
N LYS A 368 15.18 -12.30 39.31
CA LYS A 368 16.25 -11.36 39.66
C LYS A 368 17.61 -11.78 39.08
N GLU A 369 17.89 -13.07 39.07
CA GLU A 369 19.10 -13.67 38.49
C GLU A 369 19.00 -13.88 36.97
N MET A 370 17.90 -13.46 36.34
CA MET A 370 17.67 -13.53 34.90
C MET A 370 17.48 -12.13 34.28
N PRO A 371 18.48 -11.23 34.39
CA PRO A 371 18.34 -9.85 33.93
C PRO A 371 18.04 -9.75 32.42
N GLY A 372 18.50 -10.71 31.62
CA GLY A 372 18.17 -10.79 30.19
C GLY A 372 16.66 -10.99 29.93
N LEU A 373 15.98 -11.78 30.76
CA LEU A 373 14.54 -12.03 30.65
C LEU A 373 13.71 -10.79 30.99
N LEU A 374 14.09 -10.07 32.06
CA LEU A 374 13.43 -8.82 32.45
C LEU A 374 13.58 -7.76 31.34
N ARG A 375 14.79 -7.63 30.77
CA ARG A 375 15.04 -6.74 29.63
C ARG A 375 14.25 -7.15 28.38
N TYR A 376 14.16 -8.44 28.10
CA TYR A 376 13.34 -8.95 27.00
C TYR A 376 11.86 -8.63 27.19
N ALA A 377 11.32 -8.82 28.40
CA ALA A 377 9.94 -8.46 28.72
C ALA A 377 9.69 -6.95 28.56
N ALA A 378 10.59 -6.12 29.09
CA ALA A 378 10.48 -4.66 29.05
C ALA A 378 10.57 -4.09 27.62
N ALA A 379 11.49 -4.60 26.79
CA ALA A 379 11.67 -4.15 25.41
C ALA A 379 10.69 -4.79 24.42
N GLY A 380 10.29 -6.04 24.66
CA GLY A 380 9.41 -6.81 23.78
C GLY A 380 7.92 -6.58 24.03
N TYR A 381 7.53 -6.32 25.28
CA TYR A 381 6.13 -6.27 25.73
C TYR A 381 5.90 -5.08 26.66
N ARG A 382 6.32 -3.87 26.28
CA ARG A 382 6.38 -2.69 27.17
C ARG A 382 5.08 -2.40 27.95
N SER A 383 3.91 -2.58 27.34
CA SER A 383 2.59 -2.42 27.98
C SER A 383 2.16 -3.61 28.84
N ASP A 384 2.73 -4.80 28.59
CA ASP A 384 2.26 -6.09 29.09
C ASP A 384 3.38 -6.94 29.73
N ALA A 385 4.51 -6.32 30.07
CA ALA A 385 5.71 -7.02 30.50
C ALA A 385 5.45 -7.88 31.75
N ARG A 386 4.63 -7.37 32.67
CA ARG A 386 4.16 -8.12 33.85
C ARG A 386 3.33 -9.34 33.47
N THR A 387 2.37 -9.20 32.56
CA THR A 387 1.54 -10.31 32.06
C THR A 387 2.39 -11.40 31.40
N TYR A 388 3.38 -10.99 30.60
CA TYR A 388 4.34 -11.91 30.00
C TYR A 388 5.12 -12.70 31.06
N LEU A 389 5.67 -12.01 32.08
CA LEU A 389 6.42 -12.65 33.16
C LEU A 389 5.55 -13.54 34.06
N ARG A 390 4.31 -13.16 34.36
CA ARG A 390 3.33 -13.98 35.11
C ARG A 390 3.10 -15.34 34.45
N ARG A 391 2.98 -15.36 33.11
CA ARG A 391 2.81 -16.61 32.35
C ARG A 391 4.04 -17.52 32.46
N ARG A 392 5.23 -16.95 32.65
CA ARG A 392 6.48 -17.68 32.86
C ARG A 392 6.76 -18.05 34.32
N ALA A 393 6.21 -17.31 35.29
CA ALA A 393 6.43 -17.54 36.72
C ALA A 393 5.59 -18.69 37.27
N ARG A 394 4.49 -19.06 36.59
CA ARG A 394 3.68 -20.22 36.98
C ARG A 394 4.51 -21.49 36.80
N PRO A 395 4.63 -22.36 37.82
CA PRO A 395 5.13 -23.69 37.61
C PRO A 395 4.23 -24.36 36.57
N THR A 396 4.82 -25.02 35.59
CA THR A 396 4.12 -26.12 34.92
C THR A 396 3.72 -27.10 36.01
N GLY A 397 2.46 -27.02 36.47
CA GLY A 397 1.82 -28.12 37.19
C GLY A 397 1.96 -29.41 36.38
N PRO A 398 1.88 -30.57 37.03
CA PRO A 398 2.44 -31.81 36.51
C PRO A 398 1.93 -32.08 35.10
N VAL A 399 2.86 -32.36 34.20
CA VAL A 399 2.57 -33.12 33.00
C VAL A 399 1.88 -34.37 33.49
N GLY A 400 0.56 -34.43 33.34
CA GLY A 400 -0.19 -35.67 33.49
C GLY A 400 0.49 -36.68 32.60
N ASP A 401 1.03 -37.72 33.24
CA ASP A 401 1.63 -38.88 32.61
C ASP A 401 0.73 -39.35 31.47
N LYS A 402 1.14 -39.03 30.25
CA LYS A 402 0.91 -39.87 29.09
C LYS A 402 2.26 -40.12 28.45
N ARG A 403 3.13 -40.83 29.18
CA ARG A 403 4.09 -41.70 28.50
C ARG A 403 3.28 -42.68 27.63
N PRO A 404 3.69 -42.91 26.38
CA PRO A 404 3.14 -44.00 25.58
C PRO A 404 3.52 -45.31 26.28
N SER A 405 2.50 -46.10 26.61
CA SER A 405 2.65 -47.49 27.04
C SER A 405 3.32 -48.29 25.92
N SER A 406 4.57 -48.68 26.13
CA SER A 406 5.25 -49.69 25.31
C SER A 406 5.96 -50.69 26.22
N ALA A 407 5.27 -51.78 26.53
CA ALA A 407 5.77 -53.15 26.76
C ALA A 407 4.53 -53.95 27.20
N GLY A 408 3.97 -54.91 26.45
CA GLY A 408 4.58 -55.83 25.51
C GLY A 408 4.54 -57.22 26.14
N ASN A 409 3.64 -58.10 25.68
CA ASN A 409 4.02 -59.43 25.18
C ASN A 409 2.84 -60.34 24.83
N ARG A 410 3.00 -60.96 23.65
CA ARG A 410 2.74 -62.36 23.29
C ARG A 410 1.30 -62.87 23.26
N GLY A 411 0.90 -63.28 22.05
CA GLY A 411 0.06 -64.47 21.92
C GLY A 411 -0.55 -64.72 20.55
N ARG A 412 0.28 -65.17 19.60
CA ARG A 412 -0.04 -66.20 18.59
C ARG A 412 -1.28 -66.05 17.67
N SER A 413 -0.95 -66.11 16.37
CA SER A 413 -1.40 -67.17 15.44
C SER A 413 -2.60 -66.90 14.52
N LYS A 414 -2.26 -66.84 13.23
CA LYS A 414 -2.97 -67.39 12.05
C LYS A 414 -4.35 -66.79 11.70
N LYS A 415 -4.42 -66.10 10.56
CA LYS A 415 -4.90 -66.66 9.27
C LYS A 415 -5.00 -65.56 8.21
N ARG A 416 -4.45 -65.83 7.02
CA ARG A 416 -4.88 -65.22 5.75
C ARG A 416 -6.39 -65.50 5.55
N PRO A 417 -7.08 -64.68 4.74
CA PRO A 417 -7.37 -65.20 3.41
C PRO A 417 -7.06 -64.21 2.29
N ARG A 418 -6.78 -64.82 1.13
CA ARG A 418 -6.83 -64.23 -0.21
C ARG A 418 -8.26 -63.77 -0.51
N ARG A 419 -8.43 -62.62 -1.14
CA ARG A 419 -8.68 -62.50 -2.59
C ARG A 419 -8.41 -61.08 -3.01
#